data_AF-A0AAX1VV67-F1
#
_entry.id   AF-A0AAX1VV67-F1
#
_cell.length_a   1.000
_cell.length_b   1.000
_cell.length_c   1.000
_cell.angle_alpha   90.00
_cell.angle_beta   90.00
_cell.angle_gamma   90.00
#
_symmetry.space_group_name_H-M   'P 1'
#
loop_
_entity.id
_entity.type
_entity.pdbx_description
1 polymer ?
#
loop_
_entity_poly.entity_id
_entity_poly.type
_entity_poly.pdbx_seq_one_letter_code
_entity_poly.pdbx_strand_id
1 'polypeptide(L)'
;MGYSNLDCGACVAMTNTPETRCVLCRYRYDALDRIAVVDPEVQEVVSRFYQKNRLTVEIQGATRRRVFHGDDRLLAEYETDGSITRTNLLSTDRQISVLDALSSEERQPLAYSPYGH
;
A
#
# COMPACT_ATOMS: atom_id res chain seq x y z
N MET A 1 -17.44 3.02 24.67
CA MET A 1 -16.05 3.37 25.01
C MET A 1 -15.50 4.16 23.83
N GLY A 2 -15.48 5.48 23.97
CA GLY A 2 -15.12 6.40 22.88
C GLY A 2 -13.61 6.56 22.78
N TYR A 3 -13.07 6.37 21.58
CA TYR A 3 -11.70 6.77 21.27
C TYR A 3 -11.75 8.23 20.84
N SER A 4 -11.30 9.12 21.71
CA SER A 4 -11.11 10.53 21.40
C SER A 4 -10.08 10.65 20.27
N ASN A 5 -10.55 10.96 19.06
CA ASN A 5 -9.68 11.46 18.01
C ASN A 5 -9.26 12.87 18.40
N LEU A 6 -8.01 13.02 18.83
CA LEU A 6 -7.36 14.31 18.81
C LEU A 6 -6.94 14.55 17.37
N ASP A 7 -7.70 15.43 16.71
CA ASP A 7 -7.31 16.12 15.49
C ASP A 7 -5.97 16.81 15.76
N CYS A 8 -4.92 16.40 15.04
CA CYS A 8 -3.74 17.24 14.90
C CYS A 8 -3.83 17.85 13.51
N GLY A 9 -4.54 18.98 13.42
CA GLY A 9 -4.51 19.83 12.25
C GLY A 9 -3.25 20.70 12.27
N ALA A 10 -2.48 20.61 11.18
CA ALA A 10 -1.40 21.52 10.78
C ALA A 10 -0.05 21.37 11.52
N CYS A 11 0.86 20.57 10.95
CA CYS A 11 2.28 20.90 10.99
C CYS A 11 2.65 21.76 9.76
N VAL A 12 2.52 23.09 9.89
CA VAL A 12 3.14 24.04 8.95
C VAL A 12 4.48 24.49 9.55
N ALA A 13 5.50 24.51 8.69
CA ALA A 13 6.91 24.57 9.05
C ALA A 13 7.38 25.90 9.67
N MET A 14 8.46 25.79 10.45
CA MET A 14 9.48 26.81 10.78
C MET A 14 9.03 28.00 11.64
N THR A 15 9.05 27.85 12.95
CA THR A 15 9.74 28.76 13.92
C THR A 15 9.65 28.16 15.33
N ASN A 16 10.73 28.32 16.12
CA ASN A 16 10.94 27.78 17.48
C ASN A 16 9.68 27.79 18.38
N THR A 17 8.94 26.68 18.40
CA THR A 17 7.87 26.40 19.36
C THR A 17 7.97 24.94 19.79
N PRO A 18 7.58 24.59 21.05
CA PRO A 18 7.95 23.34 21.68
C PRO A 18 7.48 22.16 20.85
N GLU A 19 8.31 21.13 20.75
CA GLU A 19 8.22 20.04 19.78
C GLU A 19 6.93 19.23 19.94
N THR A 20 5.87 19.70 19.28
CA THR A 20 4.61 18.96 19.18
C THR A 20 4.88 17.72 18.34
N ARG A 21 4.83 16.53 18.96
CA ARG A 21 4.95 15.26 18.24
C ARG A 21 3.82 15.15 17.21
N CYS A 22 4.17 15.32 15.94
CA CYS A 22 3.26 15.12 14.82
C CYS A 22 3.26 13.62 14.46
N VAL A 23 2.05 13.05 14.29
CA VAL A 23 1.88 11.65 13.89
C VAL A 23 1.74 11.60 12.37
N LEU A 24 2.82 11.20 11.69
CA LEU A 24 2.85 11.17 10.22
C LEU A 24 1.96 10.07 9.61
N CYS A 25 1.79 8.97 10.32
CA CYS A 25 1.01 7.83 9.88
C CYS A 25 0.57 6.96 11.06
N ARG A 26 -0.67 6.48 11.02
CA ARG A 26 -1.22 5.50 11.96
C ARG A 26 -1.40 4.16 11.26
N TYR A 27 -0.97 3.08 11.90
CA TYR A 27 -1.17 1.71 11.44
C TYR A 27 -2.15 1.00 12.34
N ARG A 28 -3.15 0.34 11.75
CA ARG A 28 -4.09 -0.51 12.49
C ARG A 28 -3.95 -1.94 12.03
N TYR A 29 -3.90 -2.84 13.00
CA TYR A 29 -3.71 -4.26 12.78
C TYR A 29 -5.03 -5.00 12.99
N ASP A 30 -5.24 -6.08 12.25
CA ASP A 30 -6.30 -7.03 12.52
C ASP A 30 -5.92 -8.02 13.64
N ALA A 31 -6.85 -8.92 13.98
CA ALA A 31 -6.63 -9.93 15.03
C ALA A 31 -5.56 -10.98 14.66
N LEU A 32 -5.09 -11.00 13.41
CA LEU A 32 -4.03 -11.89 12.93
C LEU A 32 -2.68 -11.16 12.82
N ASP A 33 -2.56 -9.98 13.43
CA ASP A 33 -1.35 -9.14 13.42
C ASP A 33 -0.93 -8.67 12.01
N ARG A 34 -1.92 -8.38 11.16
CA ARG A 34 -1.68 -7.87 9.80
C ARG A 34 -2.18 -6.44 9.68
N ILE A 35 -1.44 -5.60 8.96
CA ILE A 35 -1.83 -4.21 8.71
C ILE A 35 -3.13 -4.19 7.91
N ALA A 36 -4.23 -3.82 8.56
CA ALA A 36 -5.55 -3.68 7.95
C ALA A 36 -5.79 -2.26 7.43
N VAL A 37 -5.21 -1.26 8.11
CA VAL A 37 -5.37 0.15 7.75
C VAL A 37 -4.04 0.88 7.87
N VAL A 38 -3.71 1.66 6.84
CA VAL A 38 -2.65 2.67 6.86
C VAL A 38 -3.33 4.04 6.73
N ASP A 39 -3.12 4.90 7.71
CA ASP A 39 -3.82 6.18 7.87
C ASP A 39 -2.76 7.29 7.95
N PRO A 40 -2.19 7.69 6.79
CA PRO A 40 -1.22 8.77 6.68
C PRO A 40 -1.90 10.14 6.83
N GLU A 41 -1.19 11.13 7.37
CA GLU A 41 -1.77 12.46 7.64
C GLU A 41 -2.19 13.23 6.39
N VAL A 42 -1.43 13.07 5.29
CA VAL A 42 -1.57 13.89 4.07
C VAL A 42 -2.27 13.14 2.93
N GLN A 43 -2.42 11.82 3.02
CA GLN A 43 -2.96 10.99 1.94
C GLN A 43 -4.23 10.27 2.38
N GLU A 44 -5.00 9.80 1.40
CA GLU A 44 -6.19 8.98 1.65
C GLU A 44 -5.84 7.71 2.43
N VAL A 45 -6.74 7.32 3.33
CA VAL A 45 -6.61 6.11 4.14
C VAL A 45 -6.58 4.88 3.23
N VAL A 46 -5.61 4.01 3.47
CA VAL A 46 -5.44 2.76 2.75
C VAL A 46 -6.02 1.62 3.56
N SER A 47 -7.00 0.91 3.00
CA SER A 47 -7.55 -0.32 3.57
C SER A 47 -6.99 -1.55 2.84
N ARG A 48 -6.51 -2.53 3.59
CA ARG A 48 -5.90 -3.76 3.08
C ARG A 48 -6.70 -4.99 3.48
N PHE A 49 -6.94 -5.86 2.50
CA PHE A 49 -7.69 -7.10 2.69
C PHE A 49 -6.85 -8.30 2.27
N TYR A 50 -6.90 -9.34 3.10
CA TYR A 50 -6.05 -10.51 2.97
C TYR A 50 -6.88 -11.78 2.78
N GLN A 51 -6.46 -12.63 1.86
CA GLN A 51 -6.97 -13.98 1.69
C GLN A 51 -5.83 -14.97 1.93
N LYS A 52 -6.03 -15.98 2.80
CA LYS A 52 -5.00 -16.98 3.14
C LYS A 52 -3.64 -16.35 3.52
N ASN A 53 -3.68 -15.26 4.29
CA ASN A 53 -2.50 -14.50 4.72
C ASN A 53 -1.73 -13.77 3.60
N ARG A 54 -2.34 -13.58 2.42
CA ARG A 54 -1.76 -12.84 1.30
C ARG A 54 -2.62 -11.63 0.98
N LEU A 55 -1.98 -10.48 0.70
CA LEU A 55 -2.70 -9.26 0.29
C LEU A 55 -3.40 -9.52 -1.05
N THR A 56 -4.70 -9.25 -1.10
CA THR A 56 -5.54 -9.50 -2.29
C THR A 56 -6.15 -8.21 -2.81
N VAL A 57 -6.54 -7.31 -1.91
CA VAL A 57 -7.16 -6.03 -2.29
C VAL A 57 -6.59 -4.92 -1.42
N GLU A 58 -6.29 -3.80 -2.07
CA GLU A 58 -5.95 -2.53 -1.45
C GLU A 58 -6.90 -1.45 -1.99
N ILE A 59 -7.43 -0.61 -1.11
CA ILE A 59 -8.34 0.48 -1.47
C ILE A 59 -7.79 1.76 -0.87
N GLN A 60 -7.58 2.78 -1.69
CA GLN A 60 -7.13 4.10 -1.29
C GLN A 60 -7.97 5.15 -2.04
N GLY A 61 -8.91 5.80 -1.33
CA GLY A 61 -9.87 6.71 -1.96
C GLY A 61 -10.66 6.04 -3.09
N ALA A 62 -10.57 6.59 -4.31
CA ALA A 62 -11.17 6.03 -5.51
C ALA A 62 -10.34 4.92 -6.18
N THR A 63 -9.06 4.81 -5.83
CA THR A 63 -8.14 3.83 -6.40
C THR A 63 -8.34 2.49 -5.70
N ARG A 64 -8.49 1.43 -6.50
CA ARG A 64 -8.61 0.06 -6.02
C ARG A 64 -7.60 -0.82 -6.75
N ARG A 65 -6.72 -1.43 -5.98
CA ARG A 65 -5.71 -2.37 -6.45
C ARG A 65 -6.07 -3.79 -6.03
N ARG A 66 -5.89 -4.74 -6.94
CA ARG A 66 -6.13 -6.16 -6.72
C ARG A 66 -4.89 -6.93 -7.13
N VAL A 67 -4.52 -7.88 -6.29
CA VAL A 67 -3.30 -8.66 -6.46
C VAL A 67 -3.70 -10.12 -6.63
N PHE A 68 -3.30 -10.72 -7.75
CA PHE A 68 -3.62 -12.09 -8.09
C PHE A 68 -2.44 -13.02 -7.81
N HIS A 69 -2.71 -14.04 -7.02
CA HIS A 69 -1.75 -15.08 -6.65
C HIS A 69 -2.21 -16.41 -7.23
N GLY A 70 -1.27 -17.19 -7.76
CA GLY A 70 -1.46 -18.60 -8.12
C GLY A 70 -0.50 -19.45 -7.29
N ASP A 71 -1.06 -20.36 -6.50
CA ASP A 71 -0.34 -21.09 -5.45
C ASP A 71 0.48 -20.12 -4.58
N ASP A 72 1.81 -20.15 -4.69
CA ASP A 72 2.71 -19.29 -3.95
C ASP A 72 3.32 -18.14 -4.76
N ARG A 73 2.93 -17.98 -6.03
CA ARG A 73 3.50 -16.98 -6.95
C ARG A 73 2.56 -15.82 -7.19
N LEU A 74 3.11 -14.62 -7.14
CA LEU A 74 2.46 -13.39 -7.56
C LEU A 74 2.43 -13.35 -9.10
N LEU A 75 1.23 -13.24 -9.67
CA LEU A 75 1.00 -13.38 -11.11
C LEU A 75 0.66 -12.06 -11.80
N ALA A 76 -0.20 -11.28 -11.17
CA ALA A 76 -0.71 -10.06 -11.78
C ALA A 76 -1.18 -9.05 -10.74
N GLU A 77 -1.20 -7.80 -11.15
CA GLU A 77 -1.83 -6.69 -10.46
C GLU A 77 -2.87 -6.05 -11.37
N TYR A 78 -3.98 -5.64 -10.79
CA TYR A 78 -5.05 -4.93 -11.47
C TYR A 78 -5.43 -3.71 -10.66
N GLU A 79 -5.33 -2.54 -11.28
CA GLU A 79 -5.61 -1.25 -10.66
C GLU A 79 -6.75 -0.56 -11.40
N THR A 80 -7.70 -0.02 -10.64
CA THR A 80 -8.76 0.84 -11.16
C THR A 80 -8.71 2.16 -10.44
N ASP A 81 -8.60 3.25 -11.19
CA ASP A 81 -8.69 4.62 -10.68
C ASP A 81 -9.77 5.36 -11.45
N GLY A 82 -10.96 5.45 -10.85
CA GLY A 82 -12.15 5.98 -11.51
C GLY A 82 -12.49 5.21 -12.81
N SER A 83 -12.26 5.86 -13.97
CA SER A 83 -12.49 5.28 -15.29
C SER A 83 -11.27 4.58 -15.89
N ILE A 84 -10.07 4.79 -15.33
CA ILE A 84 -8.83 4.22 -15.84
C ILE A 84 -8.65 2.85 -15.21
N THR A 85 -8.36 1.85 -16.05
CA THR A 85 -8.05 0.49 -15.60
C THR A 85 -6.70 0.08 -16.16
N ARG A 86 -5.84 -0.47 -15.31
CA ARG A 86 -4.53 -1.01 -15.68
C ARG A 86 -4.42 -2.45 -15.20
N THR A 87 -3.82 -3.28 -16.04
CA THR A 87 -3.52 -4.68 -15.71
C THR A 87 -2.05 -4.91 -16.01
N ASN A 88 -1.31 -5.35 -15.00
CA ASN A 88 0.11 -5.66 -15.08
C ASN A 88 0.31 -7.15 -14.82
N LEU A 89 0.94 -7.86 -15.76
CA LEU A 89 1.47 -9.20 -15.53
C LEU A 89 2.84 -9.09 -14.87
N LEU A 90 3.04 -9.84 -13.80
CA LEU A 90 4.23 -9.72 -12.97
C LEU A 90 5.13 -10.94 -13.15
N SER A 91 6.40 -10.69 -13.43
CA SER A 91 7.44 -11.73 -13.39
C SER A 91 8.16 -11.65 -12.06
N THR A 92 8.28 -12.78 -11.37
CA THR A 92 8.90 -12.85 -10.05
C THR A 92 10.10 -13.80 -10.01
N ASP A 93 11.07 -13.47 -9.17
CA ASP A 93 12.18 -14.34 -8.83
C ASP A 93 11.78 -15.45 -7.82
N ARG A 94 12.76 -16.23 -7.35
CA ARG A 94 12.52 -17.31 -6.36
C ARG A 94 12.08 -16.78 -4.99
N GLN A 95 12.41 -15.53 -4.67
CA GLN A 95 12.03 -14.86 -3.42
C GLN A 95 10.69 -14.10 -3.55
N ILE A 96 10.03 -14.20 -4.72
CA ILE A 96 8.77 -13.53 -5.04
C ILE A 96 8.97 -12.00 -5.23
N SER A 97 10.22 -11.55 -5.43
CA SER A 97 10.52 -10.18 -5.82
C SER A 97 10.10 -9.96 -7.28
N VAL A 98 9.38 -8.87 -7.57
CA VAL A 98 8.87 -8.55 -8.91
C VAL A 98 9.98 -7.98 -9.77
N LEU A 99 10.52 -8.74 -10.72
CA LEU A 99 11.58 -8.28 -11.61
C LEU A 99 11.06 -7.52 -12.84
N ASP A 100 9.78 -7.68 -13.15
CA ASP A 100 9.21 -7.11 -14.36
C ASP A 100 7.70 -6.95 -14.21
N ALA A 101 7.18 -5.81 -14.65
CA ALA A 101 5.75 -5.54 -14.77
C ALA A 101 5.41 -5.25 -16.23
N LEU A 102 4.57 -6.10 -16.81
CA LEU A 102 4.16 -6.04 -18.21
C LEU A 102 2.72 -5.54 -18.30
N SER A 103 2.52 -4.35 -18.84
CA SER A 103 1.21 -3.80 -19.17
C SER A 103 0.93 -3.94 -20.67
N SER A 104 -0.26 -3.51 -21.11
CA SER A 104 -0.57 -3.47 -22.54
C SER A 104 0.27 -2.44 -23.31
N GLU A 105 0.81 -1.45 -22.62
CA GLU A 105 1.48 -0.29 -23.22
C GLU A 105 2.99 -0.37 -23.07
N GLU A 106 3.48 -0.94 -21.97
CA GLU A 106 4.89 -0.92 -21.63
C GLU A 106 5.34 -2.11 -20.78
N ARG A 107 6.66 -2.33 -20.82
CA ARG A 107 7.39 -3.26 -19.96
C ARG A 107 8.23 -2.44 -18.99
N GLN A 108 8.02 -2.66 -17.70
CA GLN A 108 8.74 -1.98 -16.64
C GLN A 108 9.65 -2.97 -15.90
N PRO A 109 10.95 -3.04 -16.25
CA PRO A 109 11.90 -3.87 -15.53
C PRO A 109 12.23 -3.26 -14.16
N LEU A 110 12.37 -4.10 -13.15
CA LEU A 110 12.77 -3.72 -11.80
C LEU A 110 14.01 -4.51 -11.37
N ALA A 111 14.92 -3.85 -10.66
CA ALA A 111 16.11 -4.47 -10.11
C ALA A 111 16.19 -4.11 -8.62
N TYR A 112 16.56 -5.09 -7.81
CA TYR A 112 16.73 -4.93 -6.38
C TYR A 112 18.14 -5.34 -5.98
N SER A 113 18.71 -4.60 -5.04
CA SER A 113 19.86 -5.06 -4.26
C SER A 113 19.50 -6.29 -3.42
N PRO A 114 20.49 -7.06 -2.90
CA PRO A 114 20.22 -8.24 -2.07
C PRO A 114 19.34 -7.99 -0.83
N TYR A 115 19.16 -6.74 -0.43
CA TYR A 115 18.32 -6.32 0.71
C TYR A 115 17.10 -5.47 0.31
N GLY A 116 16.74 -5.44 -0.99
CA GLY A 116 15.47 -4.89 -1.45
C GLY A 116 15.42 -3.38 -1.73
N HIS A 117 16.57 -2.70 -1.80
CA HIS A 117 16.66 -1.33 -2.33
C HIS A 117 16.74 -1.33 -3.85
#